data_AF-A0A800XL98-F1
#
_entry.id   AF-A0A800XL98-F1
#
_cell.length_a   1.000
_cell.length_b   1.000
_cell.length_c   1.000
_cell.angle_alpha   90.00
_cell.angle_beta   90.00
_cell.angle_gamma   90.00
#
_symmetry.space_group_name_H-M   'P 1'
#
loop_
_entity.id
_entity.type
_entity.pdbx_description
1 polymer ?
#
loop_
_entity_poly.entity_id
_entity_poly.type
_entity_poly.pdbx_seq_one_letter_code
_entity_poly.pdbx_strand_id
1 'polypeptide(L)'
;MIDKFISIIKKIIGADKTGVVTDKDETVSELIRMIDGLAEEKIIDCRGFSRQRTMYKGALKTILEKQGESEARELCAWIMAHIKEHGKAPKSKSVREQAGLL
;
A
#
# COMPACT_ATOMS: atom_id res chain seq x y z
N MET A 1 -27.41 1.11 9.12
CA MET A 1 -26.29 0.24 9.57
C MET A 1 -24.94 0.61 8.93
N ILE A 2 -24.91 1.34 7.81
CA ILE A 2 -23.67 1.82 7.15
C ILE A 2 -23.10 3.08 7.86
N ASP A 3 -23.94 3.88 8.53
CA ASP A 3 -23.53 5.12 9.21
C ASP A 3 -22.52 4.91 10.35
N LYS A 4 -22.58 3.77 11.04
CA LYS A 4 -21.59 3.43 12.08
C LYS A 4 -20.20 3.16 11.50
N PHE A 5 -20.13 2.60 10.29
CA PHE A 5 -18.86 2.23 9.67
C PHE A 5 -18.13 3.47 9.15
N ILE A 6 -18.84 4.40 8.50
CA ILE A 6 -18.29 5.68 8.05
C ILE A 6 -17.86 6.55 9.25
N SER A 7 -18.59 6.49 10.36
CA SER A 7 -18.21 7.22 11.58
C SER A 7 -16.92 6.71 12.23
N ILE A 8 -16.60 5.41 12.10
CA ILE A 8 -15.34 4.85 12.60
C ILE A 8 -14.20 5.27 11.68
N ILE A 9 -14.40 5.22 10.36
CA ILE A 9 -13.40 5.67 9.38
C ILE A 9 -13.09 7.16 9.56
N LYS A 10 -14.10 8.02 9.78
CA LYS A 10 -13.89 9.44 10.07
C LYS A 10 -13.18 9.71 11.40
N LYS A 11 -13.32 8.83 12.40
CA LYS A 11 -12.58 8.94 13.66
C LYS A 11 -11.11 8.54 13.52
N ILE A 12 -10.82 7.52 12.70
CA ILE A 12 -9.45 7.12 12.39
C ILE A 12 -8.74 8.21 11.57
N ILE A 13 -9.44 8.82 10.61
CA ILE A 13 -8.88 9.88 9.75
C ILE A 13 -8.87 11.26 10.48
N GLY A 14 -9.75 11.48 11.45
CA GLY A 14 -9.94 12.78 12.11
C GLY A 14 -9.14 13.01 13.40
N ALA A 15 -8.32 12.05 13.85
CA ALA A 15 -7.62 12.14 15.13
C ALA A 15 -6.17 12.65 15.05
N ASP A 16 -5.56 12.76 13.86
CA ASP A 16 -4.16 13.19 13.75
C ASP A 16 -4.05 14.66 13.30
N LYS A 17 -4.39 15.55 14.24
CA LYS A 17 -3.94 16.96 14.24
C LYS A 17 -2.78 17.17 15.22
N THR A 18 -1.98 16.13 15.42
CA THR A 18 -0.62 16.25 15.92
C THR A 18 0.27 16.43 14.71
N GLY A 19 1.15 17.42 14.72
CA GLY A 19 2.20 17.57 13.70
C GLY A 19 3.20 16.42 13.81
N VAL A 20 2.75 15.20 13.50
CA VAL A 20 3.62 14.06 13.31
C VAL A 20 4.28 14.31 11.97
N VAL A 21 5.57 14.63 12.02
CA VAL A 21 6.43 14.44 10.86
C VAL A 21 6.43 12.93 10.64
N THR A 22 5.42 12.41 9.93
CA THR A 22 5.34 10.98 9.66
C THR A 22 6.57 10.67 8.83
N ASP A 23 7.46 9.88 9.43
CA ASP A 23 8.68 9.51 8.75
C ASP A 23 8.28 8.81 7.45
N LYS A 24 8.80 9.29 6.32
CA LYS A 24 8.44 8.73 5.01
C LYS A 24 8.79 7.25 4.95
N ASP A 25 9.85 6.83 5.64
CA ASP A 25 10.21 5.42 5.74
C ASP A 25 9.25 4.64 6.64
N GLU A 26 8.67 5.26 7.67
CA GLU A 26 7.60 4.66 8.49
C GLU A 26 6.33 4.46 7.67
N THR A 27 5.94 5.46 6.89
CA THR A 27 4.77 5.41 5.98
C THR A 27 4.93 4.27 4.97
N VAL A 28 6.07 4.19 4.28
CA VAL A 28 6.34 3.10 3.33
C VAL A 28 6.35 1.73 4.04
N SER A 29 6.85 1.66 5.27
CA SER A 29 6.86 0.43 6.05
C SER A 29 5.46 -0.03 6.43
N GLU A 30 4.57 0.90 6.78
CA GLU A 30 3.13 0.62 7.00
C GLU A 30 2.48 0.06 5.73
N LEU A 31 2.66 0.74 4.59
CA LEU A 31 2.10 0.30 3.31
C LEU A 31 2.56 -1.11 2.93
N ILE A 32 3.85 -1.41 3.12
CA ILE A 32 4.38 -2.76 2.84
C ILE A 32 3.81 -3.80 3.80
N ARG A 33 3.64 -3.48 5.09
CA ARG A 33 2.99 -4.41 6.05
C ARG A 33 1.57 -4.76 5.64
N MET A 34 0.80 -3.81 5.08
CA MET A 34 -0.54 -4.11 4.57
C MET A 34 -0.52 -5.12 3.42
N ILE A 35 0.46 -5.03 2.52
CA ILE A 35 0.62 -5.99 1.42
C ILE A 35 1.13 -7.34 1.97
N ASP A 36 2.07 -7.32 2.93
CA ASP A 36 2.60 -8.52 3.59
C ASP A 36 1.48 -9.31 4.31
N GLY A 37 0.47 -8.63 4.88
CA GLY A 37 -0.71 -9.26 5.48
C GLY A 37 -1.46 -10.19 4.52
N LEU A 38 -1.41 -9.95 3.20
CA LEU A 38 -2.04 -10.84 2.22
C LEU A 38 -1.29 -12.18 2.07
N ALA A 39 0.02 -12.21 2.33
CA ALA A 39 0.79 -13.43 2.39
C ALA A 39 0.49 -14.21 3.68
N GLU A 40 0.29 -13.52 4.80
CA GLU A 40 -0.13 -14.12 6.08
C GLU A 40 -1.54 -14.75 5.97
N GLU A 41 -2.45 -14.08 5.26
CA GLU A 41 -3.79 -14.59 4.91
C GLU A 41 -3.76 -15.74 3.88
N LYS A 42 -2.57 -16.15 3.41
CA LYS A 42 -2.35 -17.20 2.39
C LYS A 42 -3.03 -16.90 1.04
N ILE A 43 -3.28 -15.63 0.74
CA ILE A 43 -3.83 -15.20 -0.55
C ILE A 43 -2.76 -15.33 -1.66
N ILE A 44 -1.48 -15.22 -1.28
CA ILE A 44 -0.33 -15.31 -2.18
C ILE A 44 0.80 -16.15 -1.57
N ASP A 45 1.54 -16.89 -2.41
CA ASP A 45 2.74 -17.63 -2.00
C ASP A 45 3.90 -16.69 -1.64
N CYS A 46 4.36 -16.79 -0.39
CA CYS A 46 5.45 -16.03 0.19
C CYS A 46 6.77 -16.12 -0.61
N ARG A 47 7.06 -17.27 -1.25
CA ARG A 47 8.33 -17.46 -2.00
C ARG A 47 8.41 -16.57 -3.23
N GLY A 48 7.30 -16.43 -3.95
CA GLY A 48 7.22 -15.57 -5.14
C GLY A 48 7.08 -14.09 -4.81
N PHE A 49 6.83 -13.73 -3.55
CA PHE A 49 6.45 -12.39 -3.14
C PHE A 49 7.63 -11.53 -2.64
N SER A 50 8.67 -12.14 -2.06
CA SER A 50 9.83 -11.42 -1.50
C SER A 50 10.55 -10.49 -2.50
N ARG A 51 10.75 -10.94 -3.75
CA ARG A 51 11.39 -10.13 -4.80
C ARG A 51 10.51 -8.95 -5.22
N GLN A 52 9.20 -9.16 -5.31
CA GLN A 52 8.21 -8.15 -5.68
C GLN A 52 8.05 -7.12 -4.58
N ARG A 53 8.10 -7.55 -3.32
CA ARG A 53 8.05 -6.70 -2.13
C ARG A 53 9.13 -5.61 -2.14
N THR A 54 10.38 -5.96 -2.44
CA THR A 54 11.48 -4.96 -2.56
C THR A 54 11.19 -3.93 -3.64
N MET A 55 10.62 -4.37 -4.78
CA MET A 55 10.22 -3.46 -5.86
C MET A 55 9.07 -2.55 -5.45
N TYR A 56 8.06 -3.07 -4.74
CA TYR A 56 6.95 -2.27 -4.25
C TYR A 56 7.42 -1.22 -3.26
N LYS A 57 8.36 -1.57 -2.37
CA LYS A 57 8.96 -0.62 -1.44
C LYS A 57 9.61 0.55 -2.18
N GLY A 58 10.37 0.25 -3.24
CA GLY A 58 11.00 1.28 -4.08
C GLY A 58 9.99 2.16 -4.82
N ALA A 59 8.93 1.56 -5.38
CA ALA A 59 7.87 2.31 -6.08
C ALA A 59 7.08 3.20 -5.10
N LEU A 60 6.64 2.66 -3.97
CA LEU A 60 5.91 3.39 -2.94
C LEU A 60 6.75 4.54 -2.37
N LYS A 61 8.04 4.31 -2.09
CA LYS A 61 8.95 5.38 -1.66
C LYS A 61 9.07 6.48 -2.71
N THR A 62 9.24 6.10 -3.97
CA THR A 62 9.34 7.07 -5.07
C THR A 62 8.07 7.90 -5.22
N ILE A 63 6.90 7.29 -5.11
CA ILE A 63 5.60 7.98 -5.20
C ILE A 63 5.38 8.87 -3.99
N LEU A 64 5.68 8.38 -2.79
CA LEU A 64 5.60 9.17 -1.57
C LEU A 64 6.50 10.42 -1.62
N GLU A 65 7.68 10.30 -2.23
CA GLU A 65 8.61 11.42 -2.38
C GLU A 65 8.20 12.41 -3.47
N LYS A 66 7.62 11.94 -4.58
CA LYS A 66 7.33 12.77 -5.76
C LYS A 66 5.91 13.33 -5.81
N GLN A 67 4.94 12.54 -5.39
CA GLN A 67 3.51 12.82 -5.57
C GLN A 67 2.82 13.01 -4.22
N GLY A 68 3.19 12.21 -3.21
CA GLY A 68 2.70 12.34 -1.86
C GLY A 68 2.12 11.04 -1.30
N GLU A 69 1.59 11.14 -0.08
CA GLU A 69 1.07 9.98 0.65
C GLU A 69 -0.21 9.41 0.04
N SER A 70 -1.08 10.27 -0.51
CA SER A 70 -2.35 9.84 -1.11
C SER A 70 -2.11 8.88 -2.26
N GLU A 71 -1.20 9.24 -3.16
CA GLU A 71 -0.84 8.47 -4.36
C GLU A 71 -0.11 7.18 -3.98
N ALA A 72 0.72 7.22 -2.93
CA ALA A 72 1.36 6.01 -2.40
C ALA A 72 0.32 5.03 -1.82
N ARG A 73 -0.68 5.53 -1.10
CA ARG A 73 -1.81 4.73 -0.58
C ARG A 73 -2.66 4.16 -1.71
N GLU A 74 -2.93 4.93 -2.76
CA GLU A 74 -3.66 4.45 -3.95
C GLU A 74 -2.92 3.32 -4.67
N LEU A 75 -1.60 3.47 -4.87
CA LEU A 75 -0.78 2.41 -5.44
C LEU A 75 -0.78 1.15 -4.57
N CYS A 76 -0.67 1.31 -3.25
CA CYS A 76 -0.77 0.20 -2.31
C CYS A 76 -2.12 -0.52 -2.41
N ALA A 77 -3.22 0.23 -2.42
CA ALA A 77 -4.56 -0.32 -2.54
C ALA A 77 -4.75 -1.10 -3.85
N TRP A 78 -4.23 -0.58 -4.96
CA TRP A 78 -4.24 -1.27 -6.26
C TRP A 78 -3.45 -2.59 -6.22
N ILE A 79 -2.25 -2.60 -5.63
CA ILE A 79 -1.44 -3.83 -5.49
C ILE A 79 -2.23 -4.87 -4.69
N MET A 80 -2.83 -4.47 -3.56
CA MET A 80 -3.60 -5.36 -2.71
C MET A 80 -4.84 -5.92 -3.43
N ALA A 81 -5.56 -5.08 -4.17
CA ALA A 81 -6.72 -5.50 -4.96
C ALA A 81 -6.32 -6.53 -6.03
N HIS A 82 -5.23 -6.27 -6.76
CA HIS A 82 -4.71 -7.20 -7.78
C HIS A 82 -4.34 -8.57 -7.18
N ILE A 83 -3.72 -8.58 -6.01
CA ILE A 83 -3.37 -9.82 -5.29
C ILE A 83 -4.64 -10.58 -4.89
N LYS A 84 -5.63 -9.88 -4.33
CA LYS A 84 -6.91 -10.48 -3.92
C LYS A 84 -7.70 -11.04 -5.10
N GLU A 85 -7.71 -10.34 -6.23
CA GLU A 85 -8.45 -10.74 -7.42
C GLU A 85 -7.80 -11.91 -8.17
N HIS A 86 -6.47 -11.91 -8.29
CA HIS A 86 -5.76 -12.86 -9.14
C HIS A 86 -4.94 -13.92 -8.39
N GLY A 87 -4.90 -13.85 -7.05
CA GLY A 87 -4.09 -14.75 -6.21
C GLY A 87 -2.58 -14.63 -6.45
N LYS A 88 -2.12 -13.55 -7.09
CA LYS A 88 -0.72 -13.36 -7.48
C LYS A 88 -0.30 -11.89 -7.43
N ALA A 89 0.98 -11.68 -7.14
CA ALA A 89 1.59 -10.36 -7.09
C ALA A 89 1.67 -9.73 -8.49
N PRO A 90 1.26 -8.46 -8.66
CA PRO A 90 1.43 -7.77 -9.92
C PRO A 90 2.93 -7.68 -10.31
N LYS A 91 3.21 -7.76 -11.62
CA LYS A 91 4.58 -7.69 -12.13
C LYS A 91 5.15 -6.28 -11.95
N SER A 92 6.47 -6.18 -11.77
CA SER A 92 7.17 -4.91 -11.56
C SER A 92 6.98 -3.89 -12.68
N LYS A 93 6.76 -4.33 -13.92
CA LYS A 93 6.43 -3.42 -15.04
C LYS A 93 5.07 -2.75 -14.81
N SER A 94 4.03 -3.53 -14.54
CA SER A 94 2.67 -3.03 -14.29
C SER A 94 2.60 -2.11 -13.07
N VAL A 95 3.35 -2.41 -12.00
CA VAL A 95 3.40 -1.53 -10.82
C VAL A 95 4.02 -0.17 -11.16
N ARG A 96 5.07 -0.14 -11.99
CA ARG A 96 5.68 1.12 -12.43
C ARG A 96 4.80 1.90 -13.40
N GLU A 97 4.09 1.22 -14.30
CA GLU A 97 3.09 1.84 -15.18
C GLU A 97 1.95 2.47 -14.34
N GLN A 98 1.41 1.73 -13.38
CA GLN A 98 0.37 2.23 -12.47
C GLN A 98 0.85 3.42 -11.63
N ALA A 99 2.14 3.45 -11.29
CA ALA A 99 2.76 4.52 -10.55
C ALA A 99 3.18 5.72 -11.43
N GLY A 100 3.03 5.66 -12.76
CA GLY A 100 3.51 6.70 -13.68
C GLY A 100 5.05 6.86 -13.67
N LEU A 101 5.78 5.76 -13.46
CA LEU A 101 7.25 5.73 -13.39
C LEU A 101 7.92 5.15 -14.66
N LEU A 102 7.13 4.88 -15.70
CA LEU A 102 7.54 4.39 -17.02
C LEU A 102 6.89 5.26 -18.09
#